data_AF-A0A4U0V6J1-F1
#
_entry.id   AF-A0A4U0V6J1-F1
#
_cell.length_a   1.000
_cell.length_b   1.000
_cell.length_c   1.000
_cell.angle_alpha   90.00
_cell.angle_beta   90.00
_cell.angle_gamma   90.00
#
_symmetry.space_group_name_H-M   'P 1'
#
loop_
_entity.id
_entity.type
_entity.pdbx_description
1 polymer ?
#
loop_
_entity_poly.entity_id
_entity_poly.type
_entity_poly.pdbx_seq_one_letter_code
_entity_poly.pdbx_strand_id
1 'polypeptide(L)'
;MEAHEAAVAAIAANVRQFYDRKESYRIYHGSTNSTRQSRLYRSRVIDTSKLKHILVVDTVAKAVLVEPSVPMDSLVEATLQYGLVPPVVMEFPGITVGGGFSGTAGESSSFRYGFFERTVIWIQIVLADGKIVKASKTNMPDLFHGAASSFGTLGVITLLELQLVEAAAYVELTYHPVQSVSEAVKKVEDLTADSTVDYLDGILYSKDHGVICAGRKTNTLKGGVHVQQFTRAADPWFYIHVQRSVAKDRGPITEAVPLVDYLFRYDRGGFWVGKYRGSPPNDRDGSTIAPQQQHQNFNTA
;
A
#
# COMPACT_ATOMS: atom_id res chain seq x y z
N MET A 1 4.60 23.42 -8.21
CA MET A 1 5.18 23.85 -6.91
C MET A 1 4.41 25.01 -6.30
N GLU A 2 4.19 26.12 -6.99
CA GLU A 2 3.47 27.29 -6.43
C GLU A 2 2.08 26.97 -5.85
N ALA A 3 1.25 26.19 -6.57
CA ALA A 3 -0.07 25.78 -6.07
C ALA A 3 0.01 24.92 -4.79
N HIS A 4 1.04 24.08 -4.68
CA HIS A 4 1.29 23.26 -3.50
C HIS A 4 1.66 24.16 -2.31
N GLU A 5 2.59 25.09 -2.49
CA GLU A 5 3.02 26.04 -1.45
C GLU A 5 1.86 26.89 -0.94
N ALA A 6 1.00 27.38 -1.84
CA ALA A 6 -0.21 28.12 -1.46
C ALA A 6 -1.18 27.26 -0.63
N ALA A 7 -1.38 26.00 -0.99
CA ALA A 7 -2.23 25.07 -0.24
C ALA A 7 -1.64 24.77 1.15
N VAL A 8 -0.32 24.55 1.24
CA VAL A 8 0.37 24.32 2.51
C VAL A 8 0.34 25.55 3.41
N ALA A 9 0.50 26.75 2.86
CA ALA A 9 0.38 28.00 3.62
C ALA A 9 -1.03 28.15 4.23
N ALA A 10 -2.08 27.80 3.48
CA ALA A 10 -3.45 27.81 3.99
C ALA A 10 -3.66 26.77 5.11
N ILE A 11 -3.10 25.56 4.96
CA ILE A 11 -3.12 24.52 6.00
C ILE A 11 -2.40 25.02 7.26
N ALA A 12 -1.21 25.59 7.12
CA ALA A 12 -0.41 26.14 8.20
C ALA A 12 -1.15 27.25 8.96
N ALA A 13 -1.78 28.18 8.24
CA ALA A 13 -2.61 29.22 8.84
C ALA A 13 -3.79 28.63 9.63
N ASN A 14 -4.47 27.62 9.09
CA ASN A 14 -5.59 26.96 9.78
C ASN A 14 -5.13 26.20 11.03
N VAL A 15 -4.01 25.49 10.96
CA VAL A 15 -3.41 24.82 12.13
C VAL A 15 -3.05 25.85 13.21
N ARG A 16 -2.46 26.99 12.82
CA ARG A 16 -2.14 28.07 13.75
C ARG A 16 -3.38 28.63 14.45
N GLN A 17 -4.50 28.78 13.75
CA GLN A 17 -5.75 29.22 14.38
C GLN A 17 -6.22 28.25 15.47
N PHE A 18 -6.12 26.94 15.26
CA PHE A 18 -6.44 25.96 16.31
C PHE A 18 -5.48 26.04 17.50
N TYR A 19 -4.19 26.26 17.22
CA TYR A 19 -3.18 26.46 18.25
C TYR A 19 -3.46 27.68 19.14
N ASP A 20 -3.74 28.83 18.53
CA ASP A 20 -4.01 30.08 19.25
C ASP A 20 -5.28 29.95 20.12
N ARG A 21 -6.28 29.20 19.64
CA ARG A 21 -7.52 28.90 20.39
C ARG A 21 -7.38 27.74 21.39
N LYS A 22 -6.24 27.03 21.40
CA LYS A 22 -6.01 25.80 22.19
C LYS A 22 -7.07 24.72 21.94
N GLU A 23 -7.49 24.59 20.69
CA GLU A 23 -8.50 23.63 20.27
C GLU A 23 -7.87 22.44 19.55
N SER A 24 -8.40 21.23 19.78
CA SER A 24 -8.01 20.06 19.02
C SER A 24 -8.68 20.02 17.65
N TYR A 25 -7.96 19.46 16.67
CA TYR A 25 -8.46 19.21 15.33
C TYR A 25 -8.20 17.74 14.93
N ARG A 26 -8.84 17.30 13.85
CA ARG A 26 -8.54 16.04 13.17
C ARG A 26 -8.04 16.30 11.76
N ILE A 27 -7.23 15.40 11.22
CA ILE A 27 -6.85 15.46 9.81
C ILE A 27 -7.90 14.69 9.01
N TYR A 28 -8.43 15.31 7.96
CA TYR A 28 -9.26 14.66 6.96
C TYR A 28 -8.46 14.51 5.66
N HIS A 29 -8.33 13.28 5.19
CA HIS A 29 -7.52 12.93 4.02
C HIS A 29 -8.37 12.37 2.85
N GLY A 30 -9.69 12.53 2.89
CA GLY A 30 -10.58 12.20 1.77
C GLY A 30 -11.01 10.74 1.68
N SER A 31 -10.10 9.78 1.91
CA SER A 31 -10.35 8.34 1.76
C SER A 31 -9.99 7.56 3.03
N THR A 32 -10.74 6.53 3.42
CA THR A 32 -10.33 5.63 4.53
C THR A 32 -10.81 4.20 4.29
N ASN A 33 -9.94 3.24 4.56
CA ASN A 33 -10.29 1.81 4.59
C ASN A 33 -10.79 1.37 5.98
N SER A 34 -10.94 2.31 6.93
CA SER A 34 -11.50 2.00 8.25
C SER A 34 -13.00 1.82 8.19
N THR A 35 -13.51 0.73 8.75
CA THR A 35 -14.94 0.50 8.97
C THR A 35 -15.49 1.23 10.20
N ARG A 36 -14.62 1.92 10.97
CA ARG A 36 -15.04 2.68 12.15
C ARG A 36 -15.78 3.94 11.73
N GLN A 37 -16.96 4.15 12.30
CA GLN A 37 -17.66 5.42 12.16
C GLN A 37 -16.85 6.55 12.81
N SER A 38 -16.48 7.55 12.00
CA SER A 38 -15.81 8.76 12.49
C SER A 38 -16.77 9.94 12.39
N ARG A 39 -16.98 10.64 13.52
CA ARG A 39 -17.71 11.91 13.53
C ARG A 39 -16.71 13.03 13.25
N LEU A 40 -16.77 13.59 12.05
CA LEU A 40 -15.96 14.73 11.64
C LEU A 40 -16.83 15.99 11.65
N TYR A 41 -16.44 16.98 12.43
CA TYR A 41 -17.04 18.31 12.38
C TYR A 41 -16.20 19.17 11.45
N ARG A 42 -16.83 19.76 10.42
CA ARG A 42 -16.11 20.63 9.47
C ARG A 42 -15.34 21.76 10.15
N SER A 43 -15.81 22.23 11.31
CA SER A 43 -15.17 23.25 12.13
C SER A 43 -13.93 22.78 12.91
N ARG A 44 -13.63 21.48 12.94
CA ARG A 44 -12.52 20.88 13.72
C ARG A 44 -11.68 19.91 12.87
N VAL A 45 -11.58 20.18 11.58
CA VAL A 45 -10.77 19.38 10.66
C VAL A 45 -9.80 20.23 9.86
N ILE A 46 -8.61 19.67 9.63
CA ILE A 46 -7.69 20.12 8.60
C ILE A 46 -7.87 19.19 7.41
N ASP A 47 -8.36 19.75 6.30
CA ASP A 47 -8.59 19.00 5.07
C ASP A 47 -7.31 18.98 4.21
N THR A 48 -6.79 17.78 3.99
CA THR A 48 -5.62 17.48 3.16
C THR A 48 -5.98 16.71 1.90
N SER A 49 -7.27 16.41 1.67
CA SER A 49 -7.74 15.57 0.55
C SER A 49 -7.43 16.14 -0.83
N LYS A 50 -7.14 17.45 -0.92
CA LYS A 50 -6.72 18.13 -2.15
C LYS A 50 -5.23 18.01 -2.44
N LEU A 51 -4.43 17.60 -1.45
CA LEU A 51 -2.99 17.33 -1.62
C LEU A 51 -2.80 15.93 -2.23
N LYS A 52 -3.13 15.78 -3.51
CA LYS A 52 -3.22 14.51 -4.24
C LYS A 52 -2.45 14.51 -5.58
N HIS A 53 -1.40 15.32 -5.68
CA HIS A 53 -0.59 15.43 -6.89
C HIS A 53 0.78 14.75 -6.72
N ILE A 54 1.22 14.13 -7.82
CA ILE A 54 2.61 13.71 -8.01
C ILE A 54 3.30 14.89 -8.68
N LEU A 55 4.29 15.47 -8.00
CA LEU A 55 4.88 16.74 -8.42
C LEU A 55 6.05 16.53 -9.37
N VAL A 56 6.95 15.59 -9.07
CA VAL A 56 8.15 15.31 -9.86
C VAL A 56 8.52 13.84 -9.72
N VAL A 57 8.86 13.18 -10.84
CA VAL A 57 9.56 11.89 -10.85
C VAL A 57 10.97 12.13 -11.39
N ASP A 58 11.98 11.97 -10.53
CA ASP A 58 13.39 12.09 -10.90
C ASP A 58 13.96 10.71 -11.22
N THR A 59 14.23 10.45 -12.50
CA THR A 59 14.76 9.18 -12.98
C THR A 59 16.25 8.99 -12.70
N VAL A 60 16.98 10.09 -12.50
CA VAL A 60 18.43 10.06 -12.19
C VAL A 60 18.62 9.76 -10.71
N ALA A 61 17.93 10.50 -9.84
CA ALA A 61 17.96 10.27 -8.40
C ALA A 61 17.14 9.04 -7.97
N LYS A 62 16.29 8.52 -8.87
CA LYS A 62 15.28 7.48 -8.60
C LYS A 62 14.45 7.86 -7.38
N ALA A 63 13.80 9.01 -7.48
CA ALA A 63 12.96 9.55 -6.42
C ALA A 63 11.67 10.15 -6.98
N VAL A 64 10.63 10.19 -6.15
CA VAL A 64 9.37 10.85 -6.48
C VAL A 64 9.00 11.84 -5.38
N LEU A 65 8.66 13.06 -5.80
CA LEU A 65 8.11 14.09 -4.95
C LEU A 65 6.59 14.06 -5.03
N VAL A 66 5.91 13.80 -3.93
CA VAL A 66 4.48 13.48 -3.93
C VAL A 66 3.75 14.03 -2.72
N GLU A 67 2.50 14.41 -2.93
CA GLU A 67 1.59 14.85 -1.88
C GLU A 67 0.95 13.66 -1.12
N PRO A 68 0.59 13.83 0.16
CA PRO A 68 0.23 12.74 1.08
C PRO A 68 -1.05 12.00 0.71
N SER A 69 -1.98 12.61 -0.03
CA SER A 69 -3.27 11.99 -0.39
C SER A 69 -3.23 11.32 -1.76
N VAL A 70 -2.06 11.18 -2.38
CA VAL A 70 -1.89 10.31 -3.56
C VAL A 70 -2.06 8.84 -3.16
N PRO A 71 -2.98 8.10 -3.78
CA PRO A 71 -3.15 6.66 -3.56
C PRO A 71 -2.05 5.84 -4.24
N MET A 72 -1.83 4.60 -3.77
CA MET A 72 -0.78 3.71 -4.27
C MET A 72 -0.94 3.36 -5.75
N ASP A 73 -2.16 3.14 -6.23
CA ASP A 73 -2.41 2.83 -7.65
C ASP A 73 -1.90 3.94 -8.57
N SER A 74 -2.25 5.19 -8.26
CA SER A 74 -1.85 6.37 -9.01
C SER A 74 -0.34 6.60 -8.91
N LEU A 75 0.26 6.33 -7.75
CA LEU A 75 1.71 6.41 -7.57
C LEU A 75 2.45 5.38 -8.43
N VAL A 76 1.99 4.12 -8.41
CA VAL A 76 2.58 3.04 -9.23
C VAL A 76 2.39 3.34 -10.71
N GLU A 77 1.19 3.72 -11.14
CA GLU A 77 0.91 4.06 -12.53
C GLU A 77 1.85 5.16 -13.05
N ALA A 78 1.99 6.25 -12.30
CA ALA A 78 2.83 7.38 -12.71
C ALA A 78 4.33 7.05 -12.72
N THR A 79 4.83 6.29 -11.74
CA THR A 79 6.25 5.94 -11.66
C THR A 79 6.64 4.87 -12.69
N LEU A 80 5.73 3.95 -13.00
CA LEU A 80 5.95 2.88 -13.96
C LEU A 80 6.15 3.38 -15.38
N GLN A 81 5.60 4.54 -15.74
CA GLN A 81 5.86 5.22 -17.02
C GLN A 81 7.36 5.52 -17.23
N TYR A 82 8.13 5.60 -16.15
CA TYR A 82 9.58 5.81 -16.15
C TYR A 82 10.37 4.53 -15.91
N GLY A 83 9.73 3.36 -15.89
CA GLY A 83 10.36 2.08 -15.54
C GLY A 83 10.71 1.95 -14.06
N LEU A 84 10.08 2.76 -13.19
CA LEU A 84 10.35 2.82 -11.76
C LEU A 84 9.12 2.46 -10.93
N VAL A 85 9.33 2.11 -9.66
CA VAL A 85 8.28 1.72 -8.71
C VAL A 85 8.76 1.98 -7.27
N PRO A 86 7.87 2.33 -6.31
CA PRO A 86 8.26 2.40 -4.91
C PRO A 86 8.79 1.05 -4.39
N PRO A 87 9.84 1.00 -3.54
CA PRO A 87 10.38 -0.27 -3.04
C PRO A 87 9.36 -1.08 -2.22
N VAL A 88 8.44 -0.38 -1.54
CA VAL A 88 7.37 -0.93 -0.72
C VAL A 88 6.05 -0.33 -1.22
N VAL A 89 5.13 -1.15 -1.70
CA VAL A 89 3.83 -0.73 -2.23
C VAL A 89 2.74 -1.46 -1.48
N MET A 90 1.86 -0.71 -0.82
CA MET A 90 0.74 -1.26 -0.07
C MET A 90 -0.26 -1.93 -1.00
N GLU A 91 -0.70 -3.13 -0.64
CA GLU A 91 -1.49 -4.04 -1.48
C GLU A 91 -2.91 -3.55 -1.77
N PHE A 92 -3.38 -2.56 -1.01
CA PHE A 92 -4.66 -1.89 -1.25
C PHE A 92 -4.43 -0.59 -2.05
N PRO A 93 -4.91 -0.52 -3.31
CA PRO A 93 -4.75 0.62 -4.21
C PRO A 93 -5.03 1.99 -3.57
N GLY A 94 -6.12 2.07 -2.79
CA GLY A 94 -6.58 3.33 -2.19
C GLY A 94 -5.83 3.81 -0.95
N ILE A 95 -4.85 3.04 -0.42
CA ILE A 95 -4.03 3.54 0.68
C ILE A 95 -3.15 4.68 0.16
N THR A 96 -3.13 5.79 0.89
CA THR A 96 -2.38 6.98 0.49
C THR A 96 -0.94 6.95 0.97
N VAL A 97 -0.06 7.66 0.27
CA VAL A 97 1.36 7.80 0.63
C VAL A 97 1.54 8.30 2.07
N GLY A 98 0.82 9.35 2.45
CA GLY A 98 0.87 9.91 3.80
C GLY A 98 0.33 8.93 4.84
N GLY A 99 -0.72 8.18 4.50
CA GLY A 99 -1.26 7.11 5.34
C GLY A 99 -0.24 5.99 5.57
N GLY A 100 0.49 5.57 4.55
CA GLY A 100 1.56 4.57 4.65
C GLY A 100 2.70 5.02 5.57
N PHE A 101 3.13 6.28 5.44
CA PHE A 101 4.18 6.86 6.29
C PHE A 101 3.72 7.01 7.76
N SER A 102 2.56 7.61 7.99
CA SER A 102 2.05 7.83 9.35
C SER A 102 1.49 6.58 10.02
N GLY A 103 1.21 5.52 9.25
CA GLY A 103 0.61 4.27 9.72
C GLY A 103 1.57 3.08 9.84
N THR A 104 2.83 3.20 9.41
CA THR A 104 3.82 2.10 9.39
C THR A 104 3.40 0.93 8.52
N ALA A 105 3.28 1.17 7.22
CA ALA A 105 2.88 0.11 6.31
C ALA A 105 4.03 -0.88 6.04
N GLY A 106 3.74 -2.18 6.18
CA GLY A 106 4.65 -3.26 5.82
C GLY A 106 4.03 -4.16 4.77
N GLU A 107 4.87 -4.69 3.90
CA GLU A 107 4.46 -5.46 2.73
C GLU A 107 5.43 -6.58 2.36
N SER A 108 5.09 -7.34 1.32
CA SER A 108 5.89 -8.48 0.86
C SER A 108 7.36 -8.16 0.54
N SER A 109 7.73 -6.92 0.21
CA SER A 109 9.14 -6.51 0.01
C SER A 109 9.80 -5.92 1.26
N SER A 110 9.06 -5.74 2.36
CA SER A 110 9.56 -5.04 3.56
C SER A 110 10.69 -5.76 4.28
N PHE A 111 10.83 -7.08 4.12
CA PHE A 111 11.99 -7.80 4.65
C PHE A 111 13.31 -7.37 3.98
N ARG A 112 13.25 -6.76 2.79
CA ARG A 112 14.41 -6.16 2.09
C ARG A 112 14.59 -4.68 2.39
N TYR A 113 13.48 -3.92 2.38
CA TYR A 113 13.52 -2.45 2.38
C TYR A 113 13.13 -1.81 3.73
N GLY A 114 12.67 -2.62 4.69
CA GLY A 114 11.96 -2.15 5.86
C GLY A 114 10.51 -1.79 5.55
N PHE A 115 9.82 -1.20 6.53
CA PHE A 115 8.50 -0.65 6.31
C PHE A 115 8.54 0.61 5.44
N PHE A 116 7.38 1.06 4.97
CA PHE A 116 7.23 2.12 3.98
C PHE A 116 7.98 3.40 4.36
N GLU A 117 7.99 3.79 5.64
CA GLU A 117 8.70 4.98 6.11
C GLU A 117 10.22 4.93 5.89
N ARG A 118 10.81 3.72 5.81
CA ARG A 118 12.25 3.55 5.57
C ARG A 118 12.66 3.96 4.15
N THR A 119 11.71 3.90 3.21
CA THR A 119 11.86 4.29 1.81
C THR A 119 11.67 5.80 1.58
N VAL A 120 11.18 6.53 2.59
CA VAL A 120 11.03 7.99 2.53
C VAL A 120 12.37 8.67 2.78
N ILE A 121 12.72 9.62 1.92
CA ILE A 121 13.96 10.39 1.97
C ILE A 121 13.79 11.58 2.93
N TRP A 122 12.69 12.33 2.76
CA TRP A 122 12.31 13.43 3.66
C TRP A 122 10.80 13.71 3.60
N ILE A 123 10.31 14.43 4.61
CA ILE A 123 8.92 14.93 4.68
C ILE A 123 8.90 16.45 4.87
N GLN A 124 7.85 17.08 4.36
CA GLN A 124 7.38 18.39 4.82
C GLN A 124 6.20 18.17 5.77
N ILE A 125 6.25 18.83 6.92
CA ILE A 125 5.24 18.71 7.96
C ILE A 125 4.89 20.08 8.53
N VAL A 126 3.60 20.31 8.73
CA VAL A 126 3.06 21.46 9.47
C VAL A 126 2.91 21.06 10.93
N LEU A 127 3.67 21.70 11.81
CA LEU A 127 3.64 21.47 13.25
C LEU A 127 2.42 22.13 13.89
N ALA A 128 2.16 21.77 15.15
CA ALA A 128 1.02 22.29 15.90
C ALA A 128 0.99 23.83 15.99
N ASP A 129 2.13 24.52 16.01
CA ASP A 129 2.21 25.98 16.03
C ASP A 129 2.11 26.63 14.63
N GLY A 130 1.75 25.84 13.61
CA GLY A 130 1.63 26.26 12.22
C GLY A 130 2.96 26.40 11.48
N LYS A 131 4.11 26.09 12.10
CA LYS A 131 5.40 26.11 11.38
C LYS A 131 5.46 25.00 10.34
N ILE A 132 5.89 25.37 9.13
CA ILE A 132 6.19 24.43 8.05
C ILE A 132 7.67 24.07 8.17
N VAL A 133 7.98 22.79 8.39
CA VAL A 133 9.36 22.32 8.51
C VAL A 133 9.61 21.15 7.56
N LYS A 134 10.86 20.99 7.15
CA LYS A 134 11.36 19.83 6.39
C LYS A 134 12.12 18.93 7.35
N ALA A 135 11.77 17.66 7.46
CA ALA A 135 12.44 16.69 8.32
C ALA A 135 12.97 15.50 7.50
N SER A 136 14.14 14.99 7.87
CA SER A 136 14.82 13.87 7.22
C SER A 136 15.74 13.16 8.23
N LYS A 137 16.42 12.10 7.78
CA LYS A 137 17.41 11.37 8.60
C LYS A 137 18.59 12.24 9.08
N THR A 138 18.87 13.36 8.42
CA THR A 138 19.98 14.27 8.76
C THR A 138 19.53 15.67 9.19
N ASN A 139 18.24 15.98 9.08
CA ASN A 139 17.66 17.26 9.50
C ASN A 139 16.41 17.04 10.34
N MET A 140 16.43 17.41 11.62
CA MET A 140 15.38 17.09 12.59
C MET A 140 15.04 15.57 12.64
N PRO A 141 16.03 14.70 12.87
CA PRO A 141 15.84 13.24 12.81
C PRO A 141 14.80 12.72 13.80
N ASP A 142 14.75 13.28 15.01
CA ASP A 142 13.76 12.90 16.02
C ASP A 142 12.32 13.16 15.54
N LEU A 143 12.10 14.29 14.86
CA LEU A 143 10.80 14.60 14.25
C LEU A 143 10.52 13.68 13.06
N PHE A 144 11.51 13.42 12.20
CA PHE A 144 11.33 12.55 11.04
C PHE A 144 10.92 11.13 11.45
N HIS A 145 11.66 10.52 12.38
CA HIS A 145 11.37 9.19 12.88
C HIS A 145 10.13 9.13 13.76
N GLY A 146 9.89 10.17 14.58
CA GLY A 146 8.69 10.24 15.41
C GLY A 146 7.41 10.50 14.61
N ALA A 147 7.50 11.19 13.47
CA ALA A 147 6.33 11.47 12.61
C ALA A 147 5.88 10.24 11.83
N ALA A 148 6.82 9.35 11.48
CA ALA A 148 6.47 8.00 11.04
C ALA A 148 5.72 7.29 12.18
N SER A 149 4.67 6.54 11.84
CA SER A 149 3.87 5.82 12.86
C SER A 149 3.13 6.72 13.87
N SER A 150 3.12 8.05 13.69
CA SER A 150 2.47 8.98 14.63
C SER A 150 0.95 9.02 14.47
N PHE A 151 0.38 8.40 13.44
CA PHE A 151 -1.03 8.52 13.08
C PHE A 151 -1.51 9.99 12.96
N GLY A 152 -0.62 10.89 12.54
CA GLY A 152 -0.90 12.32 12.36
C GLY A 152 -0.94 13.15 13.65
N THR A 153 -0.43 12.61 14.77
CA THR A 153 -0.45 13.32 16.08
C THR A 153 0.64 14.38 16.24
N LEU A 154 1.76 14.27 15.52
CA LEU A 154 2.88 15.22 15.62
C LEU A 154 2.76 16.40 14.65
N GLY A 155 1.86 16.32 13.67
CA GLY A 155 1.63 17.36 12.68
C GLY A 155 0.96 16.83 11.42
N VAL A 156 0.75 17.75 10.47
CA VAL A 156 0.13 17.46 9.19
C VAL A 156 1.22 17.29 8.15
N ILE A 157 1.45 16.05 7.70
CA ILE A 157 2.34 15.79 6.55
C ILE A 157 1.73 16.42 5.31
N THR A 158 2.52 17.19 4.57
CA THR A 158 2.05 17.89 3.37
C THR A 158 2.80 17.49 2.11
N LEU A 159 4.04 17.00 2.22
CA LEU A 159 4.84 16.57 1.07
C LEU A 159 5.84 15.50 1.49
N LEU A 160 6.10 14.54 0.61
CA LEU A 160 7.09 13.49 0.84
C LEU A 160 7.96 13.32 -0.41
N GLU A 161 9.24 13.05 -0.20
CA GLU A 161 10.09 12.50 -1.26
C GLU A 161 10.38 11.03 -0.95
N LEU A 162 10.06 10.14 -1.89
CA LEU A 162 10.25 8.71 -1.74
C LEU A 162 11.31 8.21 -2.70
N GLN A 163 12.09 7.24 -2.23
CA GLN A 163 12.95 6.44 -3.07
C GLN A 163 12.12 5.60 -4.05
N LEU A 164 12.65 5.40 -5.24
CA LEU A 164 12.17 4.48 -6.26
C LEU A 164 13.24 3.43 -6.59
N VAL A 165 12.80 2.31 -7.15
CA VAL A 165 13.66 1.25 -7.68
C VAL A 165 13.21 0.87 -9.09
N GLU A 166 14.08 0.18 -9.82
CA GLU A 166 13.75 -0.36 -11.14
C GLU A 166 12.56 -1.31 -11.05
N ALA A 167 11.58 -1.07 -11.92
CA ALA A 167 10.47 -1.98 -12.14
C ALA A 167 10.93 -3.18 -12.96
N ALA A 168 10.30 -4.32 -12.71
CA ALA A 168 10.39 -5.48 -13.57
C ALA A 168 9.05 -5.71 -14.27
N ALA A 169 9.06 -6.39 -15.42
CA ALA A 169 7.81 -6.71 -16.12
C ALA A 169 6.95 -7.70 -15.32
N TYR A 170 7.59 -8.66 -14.64
CA TYR A 170 6.92 -9.74 -13.91
C TYR A 170 7.59 -10.03 -12.57
N VAL A 171 6.83 -10.73 -11.73
CA VAL A 171 7.30 -11.44 -10.55
C VAL A 171 7.14 -12.95 -10.81
N GLU A 172 8.25 -13.69 -10.86
CA GLU A 172 8.23 -15.16 -10.78
C GLU A 172 7.86 -15.54 -9.34
N LEU A 173 6.62 -15.98 -9.15
CA LEU A 173 6.04 -16.26 -7.84
C LEU A 173 5.99 -17.77 -7.61
N THR A 174 6.70 -18.23 -6.58
CA THR A 174 6.74 -19.64 -6.17
C THR A 174 5.92 -19.85 -4.90
N TYR A 175 5.00 -20.81 -4.95
CA TYR A 175 4.15 -21.21 -3.84
C TYR A 175 4.76 -22.43 -3.16
N HIS A 176 5.20 -22.28 -1.91
CA HIS A 176 5.75 -23.35 -1.09
C HIS A 176 4.69 -23.84 -0.10
N PRO A 177 4.04 -24.99 -0.33
CA PRO A 177 3.11 -25.55 0.66
C PRO A 177 3.87 -25.91 1.95
N VAL A 178 3.22 -25.69 3.08
CA VAL A 178 3.73 -26.01 4.42
C VAL A 178 2.61 -26.63 5.26
N GLN A 179 2.98 -27.56 6.13
CA GLN A 179 2.05 -28.39 6.92
C GLN A 179 2.03 -28.01 8.40
N SER A 180 2.74 -26.96 8.81
CA SER A 180 2.69 -26.44 10.17
C SER A 180 3.19 -25.01 10.24
N VAL A 181 2.85 -24.32 11.33
CA VAL A 181 3.39 -22.98 11.63
C VAL A 181 4.92 -23.02 11.78
N SER A 182 5.47 -24.07 12.41
CA SER A 182 6.92 -24.21 12.58
C SER A 182 7.64 -24.35 11.23
N GLU A 183 7.03 -25.07 10.28
CA GLU A 183 7.57 -25.20 8.93
C GLU A 183 7.45 -23.89 8.14
N ALA A 184 6.32 -23.18 8.26
CA ALA A 184 6.15 -21.83 7.71
C ALA A 184 7.26 -20.88 8.16
N VAL A 185 7.51 -20.81 9.47
CA VAL A 185 8.56 -19.94 10.06
C VAL A 185 9.92 -20.30 9.47
N LYS A 186 10.31 -21.57 9.51
CA LYS A 186 11.59 -22.02 8.95
C LYS A 186 11.72 -21.68 7.46
N LYS A 187 10.64 -21.87 6.69
CA LYS A 187 10.62 -21.56 5.26
C LYS A 187 10.81 -20.06 5.00
N VAL A 188 10.18 -19.20 5.80
CA VAL A 188 10.36 -17.74 5.74
C VAL A 188 11.78 -17.34 6.09
N GLU A 189 12.40 -17.95 7.12
CA GLU A 189 13.81 -17.71 7.49
C GLU A 189 14.76 -18.09 6.35
N ASP A 190 14.61 -19.29 5.78
CA ASP A 190 15.41 -19.77 4.67
C ASP A 190 15.33 -18.82 3.45
N LEU A 191 14.12 -18.40 3.09
CA LEU A 191 13.86 -17.54 1.92
C LEU A 191 14.28 -16.08 2.15
N THR A 192 14.24 -15.61 3.39
CA THR A 192 14.76 -14.28 3.76
C THR A 192 16.28 -14.21 3.55
N ALA A 193 16.99 -15.30 3.82
CA ALA A 193 18.43 -15.40 3.60
C ALA A 193 18.83 -15.49 2.12
N ASP A 194 17.95 -15.97 1.24
CA ASP A 194 18.21 -16.06 -0.20
C ASP A 194 18.09 -14.68 -0.87
N SER A 195 19.23 -14.05 -1.18
CA SER A 195 19.31 -12.73 -1.83
C SER A 195 18.57 -12.59 -3.17
N THR A 196 18.17 -13.69 -3.81
CA THR A 196 17.43 -13.66 -5.08
C THR A 196 15.94 -13.41 -4.89
N VAL A 197 15.41 -13.56 -3.67
CA VAL A 197 14.01 -13.31 -3.33
C VAL A 197 13.79 -11.81 -3.09
N ASP A 198 12.92 -11.20 -3.88
CA ASP A 198 12.54 -9.79 -3.79
C ASP A 198 11.27 -9.57 -2.96
N TYR A 199 10.37 -10.56 -2.97
CA TYR A 199 9.10 -10.51 -2.27
C TYR A 199 8.84 -11.80 -1.50
N LEU A 200 8.30 -11.69 -0.29
CA LEU A 200 8.01 -12.81 0.57
C LEU A 200 6.74 -12.54 1.37
N ASP A 201 5.80 -13.48 1.32
CA ASP A 201 4.51 -13.41 2.03
C ASP A 201 4.05 -14.84 2.39
N GLY A 202 3.00 -14.99 3.19
CA GLY A 202 2.48 -16.29 3.60
C GLY A 202 0.99 -16.27 3.91
N ILE A 203 0.31 -17.35 3.53
CA ILE A 203 -1.12 -17.55 3.80
C ILE A 203 -1.27 -18.84 4.62
N LEU A 204 -1.87 -18.73 5.81
CA LEU A 204 -2.24 -19.90 6.62
C LEU A 204 -3.75 -20.12 6.52
N TYR A 205 -4.15 -21.27 5.98
CA TYR A 205 -5.57 -21.66 5.82
C TYR A 205 -6.07 -22.45 7.03
N SER A 206 -5.21 -23.27 7.63
CA SER A 206 -5.46 -24.04 8.86
C SER A 206 -4.14 -24.23 9.61
N LYS A 207 -4.18 -24.96 10.74
CA LYS A 207 -2.97 -25.27 11.54
C LYS A 207 -1.96 -26.12 10.77
N ASP A 208 -2.44 -26.88 9.80
CA ASP A 208 -1.73 -27.90 9.04
C ASP A 208 -1.72 -27.64 7.52
N HIS A 209 -2.19 -26.47 7.09
CA HIS A 209 -2.19 -26.08 5.69
C HIS A 209 -1.90 -24.59 5.55
N GLY A 210 -0.70 -24.30 5.05
CA GLY A 210 -0.28 -22.96 4.68
C GLY A 210 0.52 -22.97 3.39
N VAL A 211 0.79 -21.77 2.88
CA VAL A 211 1.64 -21.55 1.72
C VAL A 211 2.51 -20.33 1.95
N ILE A 212 3.82 -20.47 1.77
CA ILE A 212 4.76 -19.35 1.71
C ILE A 212 4.98 -18.98 0.25
N CYS A 213 4.79 -17.71 -0.09
CA CYS A 213 4.88 -17.18 -1.45
C CYS A 213 6.18 -16.39 -1.58
N ALA A 214 7.12 -16.86 -2.42
CA ALA A 214 8.38 -16.17 -2.71
C ALA A 214 8.39 -15.65 -4.15
N GLY A 215 8.58 -14.34 -4.30
CA GLY A 215 8.61 -13.64 -5.58
C GLY A 215 10.02 -13.20 -5.96
N ARG A 216 10.38 -13.37 -7.23
CA ARG A 216 11.60 -12.81 -7.84
C ARG A 216 11.24 -11.92 -9.00
N LYS A 217 11.82 -10.73 -9.08
CA LYS A 217 11.64 -9.82 -10.20
C LYS A 217 12.28 -10.39 -11.45
N THR A 218 11.57 -10.34 -12.58
CA THR A 218 12.12 -10.72 -13.88
C THR A 218 11.56 -9.87 -15.01
N ASN A 219 12.41 -9.62 -16.01
CA ASN A 219 11.99 -9.05 -17.30
C ASN A 219 11.83 -10.12 -18.38
N THR A 220 12.21 -11.37 -18.09
CA THR A 220 12.22 -12.48 -19.05
C THR A 220 11.52 -13.69 -18.46
N LEU A 221 10.57 -14.24 -19.19
CA LEU A 221 9.90 -15.47 -18.82
C LEU A 221 10.68 -16.67 -19.36
N LYS A 222 10.96 -17.63 -18.48
CA LYS A 222 11.48 -18.93 -18.90
C LYS A 222 10.39 -19.70 -19.65
N GLY A 223 10.79 -20.49 -20.65
CA GLY A 223 9.86 -21.31 -21.41
C GLY A 223 9.03 -22.23 -20.51
N GLY A 224 7.71 -22.23 -20.70
CA GLY A 224 6.78 -23.08 -19.94
C GLY A 224 6.22 -22.48 -18.65
N VAL A 225 6.65 -21.29 -18.22
CA VAL A 225 6.05 -20.60 -17.07
C VAL A 225 4.71 -19.98 -17.48
N HIS A 226 3.64 -20.35 -16.78
CA HIS A 226 2.31 -19.79 -17.00
C HIS A 226 2.23 -18.35 -16.46
N VAL A 227 1.60 -17.44 -17.22
CA VAL A 227 1.33 -16.08 -16.77
C VAL A 227 -0.05 -16.02 -16.13
N GLN A 228 -0.10 -15.66 -14.85
CA GLN A 228 -1.32 -15.53 -14.07
C GLN A 228 -1.59 -14.05 -13.74
N GLN A 229 -2.84 -13.63 -13.87
CA GLN A 229 -3.31 -12.28 -13.54
C GLN A 229 -4.36 -12.33 -12.43
N PHE A 230 -4.55 -11.21 -11.70
CA PHE A 230 -5.41 -11.17 -10.51
C PHE A 230 -6.33 -9.95 -10.44
N THR A 231 -6.09 -8.94 -11.27
CA THR A 231 -6.77 -7.64 -11.15
C THR A 231 -8.08 -7.53 -11.94
N ARG A 232 -8.30 -8.33 -12.98
CA ARG A 232 -9.53 -8.26 -13.79
C ARG A 232 -10.70 -8.87 -13.03
N ALA A 233 -11.92 -8.41 -13.31
CA ALA A 233 -13.14 -8.91 -12.66
C ALA A 233 -13.36 -10.44 -12.79
N ALA A 234 -12.90 -11.05 -13.89
CA ALA A 234 -13.00 -12.48 -14.15
C ALA A 234 -11.85 -13.31 -13.52
N ASP A 235 -10.78 -12.66 -13.07
CA ASP A 235 -9.62 -13.35 -12.51
C ASP A 235 -9.98 -13.97 -11.14
N PRO A 236 -9.34 -15.10 -10.78
CA PRO A 236 -9.54 -15.71 -9.47
C PRO A 236 -8.98 -14.81 -8.37
N TRP A 237 -9.54 -14.92 -7.16
CA TRP A 237 -8.92 -14.28 -6.01
C TRP A 237 -7.61 -14.98 -5.66
N PHE A 238 -6.57 -14.18 -5.44
CA PHE A 238 -5.20 -14.67 -5.22
C PHE A 238 -5.12 -15.80 -4.19
N TYR A 239 -5.65 -15.61 -2.98
CA TYR A 239 -5.57 -16.64 -1.94
C TYR A 239 -6.32 -17.95 -2.29
N ILE A 240 -7.43 -17.86 -3.03
CA ILE A 240 -8.15 -19.08 -3.48
C ILE A 240 -7.37 -19.78 -4.59
N HIS A 241 -6.78 -19.02 -5.51
CA HIS A 241 -5.89 -19.55 -6.55
C HIS A 241 -4.69 -20.27 -5.95
N VAL A 242 -4.01 -19.64 -5.00
CA VAL A 242 -2.86 -20.22 -4.29
C VAL A 242 -3.27 -21.52 -3.60
N GLN A 243 -4.36 -21.52 -2.84
CA GLN A 243 -4.86 -22.71 -2.15
C GLN A 243 -5.12 -23.87 -3.13
N ARG A 244 -5.78 -23.60 -4.27
CA ARG A 244 -6.11 -24.62 -5.27
C ARG A 244 -4.89 -25.14 -6.02
N SER A 245 -3.91 -24.26 -6.26
CA SER A 245 -2.68 -24.61 -6.98
C SER A 245 -1.87 -25.66 -6.22
N VAL A 246 -1.82 -25.56 -4.89
CA VAL A 246 -1.06 -26.50 -4.04
C VAL A 246 -1.88 -27.67 -3.47
N ALA A 247 -3.20 -27.71 -3.66
CA ALA A 247 -4.12 -28.65 -3.00
C ALA A 247 -3.95 -30.15 -3.35
N LYS A 248 -3.00 -30.53 -4.21
CA LYS A 248 -2.85 -31.91 -4.72
C LYS A 248 -1.50 -32.56 -4.36
N ASP A 249 -0.87 -32.17 -3.25
CA ASP A 249 0.49 -32.59 -2.85
C ASP A 249 1.54 -32.42 -3.97
N ARG A 250 1.26 -31.49 -4.87
CA ARG A 250 2.22 -31.04 -5.86
C ARG A 250 3.14 -30.13 -5.05
N GLY A 251 4.44 -30.43 -5.05
CA GLY A 251 5.45 -29.58 -4.42
C GLY A 251 5.42 -28.14 -4.96
N PRO A 252 6.48 -27.36 -4.75
CA PRO A 252 6.45 -25.95 -5.13
C PRO A 252 6.08 -25.72 -6.61
N ILE A 253 5.16 -24.78 -6.85
CA ILE A 253 4.72 -24.38 -8.18
C ILE A 253 5.16 -22.93 -8.41
N THR A 254 5.67 -22.65 -9.60
CA THR A 254 6.09 -21.30 -10.01
C THR A 254 5.26 -20.81 -11.18
N GLU A 255 4.76 -19.58 -11.07
CA GLU A 255 4.05 -18.85 -12.12
C GLU A 255 4.68 -17.48 -12.30
N ALA A 256 4.37 -16.80 -13.41
CA ALA A 256 4.74 -15.41 -13.62
C ALA A 256 3.53 -14.51 -13.46
N VAL A 257 3.65 -13.48 -12.64
CA VAL A 257 2.57 -12.51 -12.38
C VAL A 257 3.05 -11.15 -12.88
N PRO A 258 2.29 -10.43 -13.73
CA PRO A 258 2.65 -9.05 -14.08
C PRO A 258 2.85 -8.21 -12.83
N LEU A 259 3.83 -7.30 -12.82
CA LEU A 259 4.20 -6.58 -11.59
C LEU A 259 2.99 -5.89 -10.93
N VAL A 260 2.18 -5.15 -11.69
CA VAL A 260 1.01 -4.45 -11.14
C VAL A 260 -0.03 -5.44 -10.59
N ASP A 261 -0.25 -6.56 -11.27
CA ASP A 261 -1.11 -7.64 -10.78
C ASP A 261 -0.59 -8.23 -9.45
N TYR A 262 0.74 -8.35 -9.30
CA TYR A 262 1.36 -8.84 -8.07
C TYR A 262 1.21 -7.84 -6.92
N LEU A 263 1.50 -6.56 -7.17
CA LEU A 263 1.46 -5.51 -6.15
C LEU A 263 0.05 -5.36 -5.57
N PHE A 264 -1.00 -5.49 -6.38
CA PHE A 264 -2.40 -5.33 -5.96
C PHE A 264 -3.19 -6.65 -5.91
N ARG A 265 -2.49 -7.80 -5.80
CA ARG A 265 -3.10 -9.14 -5.85
C ARG A 265 -4.19 -9.39 -4.81
N TYR A 266 -4.19 -8.65 -3.69
CA TYR A 266 -5.16 -8.78 -2.62
C TYR A 266 -6.33 -7.79 -2.67
N ASP A 267 -6.34 -6.81 -3.57
CA ASP A 267 -7.38 -5.77 -3.63
C ASP A 267 -8.80 -6.36 -3.65
N ARG A 268 -9.05 -7.32 -4.54
CA ARG A 268 -10.36 -8.00 -4.67
C ARG A 268 -10.68 -8.97 -3.53
N GLY A 269 -9.68 -9.34 -2.73
CA GLY A 269 -9.76 -10.30 -1.64
C GLY A 269 -9.54 -9.68 -0.26
N GLY A 270 -9.47 -8.35 -0.15
CA GLY A 270 -9.00 -7.61 1.03
C GLY A 270 -9.71 -7.92 2.35
N PHE A 271 -10.85 -8.59 2.25
CA PHE A 271 -11.43 -9.30 3.36
C PHE A 271 -11.46 -10.78 2.99
N TRP A 272 -10.59 -11.60 3.59
CA TRP A 272 -10.49 -13.07 3.50
C TRP A 272 -11.83 -13.82 3.66
N VAL A 273 -12.88 -13.09 4.07
CA VAL A 273 -14.27 -13.51 4.21
C VAL A 273 -15.17 -13.19 3.01
N GLY A 274 -14.67 -12.59 1.93
CA GLY A 274 -15.48 -12.27 0.74
C GLY A 274 -16.21 -13.49 0.18
N LYS A 275 -15.60 -14.68 0.35
CA LYS A 275 -16.16 -15.97 -0.06
C LYS A 275 -17.47 -16.28 0.66
N TYR A 276 -17.60 -15.83 1.92
CA TYR A 276 -18.81 -16.00 2.72
C TYR A 276 -19.87 -14.93 2.42
N ARG A 277 -19.56 -13.92 1.59
CA ARG A 277 -20.47 -12.84 1.20
C ARG A 277 -20.99 -12.95 -0.24
N GLY A 278 -20.35 -13.76 -1.09
CA GLY A 278 -20.82 -13.96 -2.46
C GLY A 278 -20.08 -15.08 -3.19
N SER A 279 -20.71 -16.24 -3.31
CA SER A 279 -20.38 -17.21 -4.35
C SER A 279 -20.64 -16.58 -5.73
N PRO A 280 -19.86 -16.91 -6.78
CA PRO A 280 -20.27 -16.65 -8.16
C PRO A 280 -21.65 -17.30 -8.43
N PRO A 281 -22.43 -16.77 -9.39
CA PRO A 281 -23.88 -17.02 -9.52
C PRO A 281 -24.34 -18.46 -9.80
N ASN A 282 -23.48 -19.47 -9.75
CA ASN A 282 -23.89 -20.87 -9.96
C ASN A 282 -24.35 -21.59 -8.68
N ASP A 283 -24.17 -21.00 -7.51
CA ASP A 283 -24.61 -21.61 -6.24
C ASP A 283 -25.56 -20.65 -5.51
N ARG A 284 -26.85 -20.63 -5.87
CA ARG A 284 -27.88 -19.92 -5.08
C ARG A 284 -29.09 -20.82 -4.84
N ASP A 285 -29.28 -21.19 -3.57
CA ASP A 285 -30.62 -21.26 -3.00
C ASP A 285 -31.01 -19.84 -2.54
N GLY A 286 -32.24 -19.45 -2.81
CA GLY A 286 -32.70 -18.07 -2.81
C GLY A 286 -33.07 -17.55 -1.42
N SER A 287 -32.24 -16.69 -0.84
CA SER A 287 -32.72 -15.63 0.05
C SER A 287 -31.70 -14.50 0.15
N THR A 288 -32.19 -13.29 -0.15
CA THR A 288 -31.42 -12.10 -0.47
C THR A 288 -31.25 -11.22 0.77
N ILE A 289 -30.02 -10.77 1.05
CA ILE A 289 -29.77 -9.46 1.70
C ILE A 289 -28.57 -8.82 0.99
N ALA A 290 -28.83 -7.73 0.26
CA ALA A 290 -27.83 -6.96 -0.46
C ALA A 290 -27.11 -5.97 0.49
N PRO A 291 -25.78 -5.79 0.39
CA PRO A 291 -25.11 -4.66 1.00
C PRO A 291 -24.68 -3.60 -0.01
N GLN A 292 -24.88 -2.35 0.40
CA GLN A 292 -24.42 -1.11 -0.26
C GLN A 292 -22.94 -1.20 -0.64
N GLN A 293 -22.68 -1.26 -1.95
CA GLN A 293 -21.47 -0.71 -2.53
C GLN A 293 -21.60 0.81 -2.45
N GLN A 294 -20.71 1.49 -1.72
CA GLN A 294 -20.50 2.92 -1.95
C GLN A 294 -19.79 3.05 -3.30
N HIS A 295 -20.58 3.04 -4.37
CA HIS A 295 -20.16 3.63 -5.64
C HIS A 295 -19.92 5.12 -5.40
N GLN A 296 -18.67 5.55 -5.48
CA GLN A 296 -18.38 6.93 -5.78
C GLN A 296 -18.72 7.13 -7.26
N ASN A 297 -19.94 7.64 -7.52
CA ASN A 297 -20.35 8.06 -8.85
C ASN A 297 -19.45 9.21 -9.30
N PHE A 298 -18.62 8.95 -10.30
CA PHE A 298 -18.16 9.98 -11.21
C PHE A 298 -19.35 10.40 -12.06
N ASN A 299 -19.92 11.57 -11.80
CA ASN A 299 -20.76 12.25 -12.76
C ASN A 299 -20.02 13.48 -13.27
N THR A 300 -19.64 13.39 -14.54
CA THR A 300 -19.42 14.50 -15.46
C THR A 300 -20.69 15.33 -15.61
N ALA A 301 -20.60 16.62 -15.28
CA ALA A 301 -21.25 17.74 -15.96
C ALA A 301 -20.55 19.03 -15.51
#